data_AF-A0A1H7JA56-F1
#
_entry.id   AF-A0A1H7JA56-F1
#
_cell.length_a   1.000
_cell.length_b   1.000
_cell.length_c   1.000
_cell.angle_alpha   90.00
_cell.angle_beta   90.00
_cell.angle_gamma   90.00
#
_symmetry.space_group_name_H-M   'P 1'
#
loop_
_entity.id
_entity.type
_entity.pdbx_description
1 polymer ?
#
loop_
_entity_poly.entity_id
_entity_poly.type
_entity_poly.pdbx_seq_one_letter_code
_entity_poly.pdbx_strand_id
1 'polypeptide(L)'
;MTIKAINKFVISTVLLVSGGVNIAHAGLISIGALTSNDDGSTSVISDSLNDREWLRWDQLADLTYTETLLATSAAGSHRGWTIAGVLDANLFLDALYGGANHGCADNNTSNTFCADNGVFTSAQYTALLGDSFELGLSSVDAAWFYDDQAIDGKAGYLRLQQGSVNEKYNSFGTIAETDFYANTPANTSGETIGWLMYRSKSVPEPTTLAIFAIALLALSLRRIK
;
A
#
# COMPACT_ATOMS: atom_id res chain seq x y z
N MET A 1 -33.35 -47.41 22.35
CA MET A 1 -32.68 -46.23 22.94
C MET A 1 -32.19 -45.39 21.77
N THR A 2 -33.10 -44.61 21.19
CA THR A 2 -33.03 -44.29 19.76
C THR A 2 -33.55 -42.88 19.50
N ILE A 3 -32.83 -42.16 18.65
CA ILE A 3 -33.25 -41.00 17.84
C ILE A 3 -33.17 -39.60 18.49
N LYS A 4 -33.29 -39.41 19.82
CA LYS A 4 -33.31 -38.03 20.40
C LYS A 4 -31.96 -37.30 20.47
N ALA A 5 -30.83 -37.99 20.58
CA ALA A 5 -29.51 -37.36 20.75
C ALA A 5 -28.89 -36.88 19.42
N ILE A 6 -29.19 -37.57 18.31
CA ILE A 6 -28.62 -37.29 16.99
C ILE A 6 -29.17 -35.96 16.42
N ASN A 7 -30.44 -35.64 16.67
CA ASN A 7 -31.03 -34.38 16.20
C ASN A 7 -30.45 -33.12 16.86
N LYS A 8 -30.02 -33.19 18.13
CA LYS A 8 -29.46 -32.02 18.82
C LYS A 8 -28.05 -31.68 18.36
N PHE A 9 -27.27 -32.68 17.95
CA PHE A 9 -25.89 -32.47 17.49
C PHE A 9 -25.87 -31.81 16.10
N VAL A 10 -26.70 -32.30 15.17
CA VAL A 10 -26.78 -31.77 13.79
C VAL A 10 -27.29 -30.31 13.77
N ILE A 11 -28.28 -29.96 14.59
CA ILE A 11 -28.80 -28.59 14.66
C ILE A 11 -27.75 -27.61 15.22
N SER A 12 -26.92 -28.06 16.18
CA SER A 12 -25.83 -27.25 16.72
C SER A 12 -24.69 -27.03 15.72
N THR A 13 -24.38 -28.01 14.87
CA THR A 13 -23.35 -27.87 13.83
C THR A 13 -23.82 -26.96 12.69
N VAL A 14 -25.10 -27.02 12.32
CA VAL A 14 -25.66 -26.14 11.27
C VAL A 14 -25.67 -24.68 11.73
N LEU A 15 -26.03 -24.37 12.98
CA LEU A 15 -26.01 -22.99 13.49
C LEU A 15 -24.59 -22.40 13.61
N LEU A 16 -23.60 -23.20 13.98
CA LEU A 16 -22.19 -22.78 14.03
C LEU A 16 -21.60 -22.50 12.64
N VAL A 17 -22.05 -23.22 11.62
CA VAL A 17 -21.61 -23.03 10.22
C VAL A 17 -22.32 -21.84 9.56
N SER A 18 -23.59 -21.59 9.89
CA SER A 18 -24.36 -20.45 9.33
C SER A 18 -24.05 -19.09 9.97
N GLY A 19 -23.43 -19.07 11.16
CA GLY A 19 -23.01 -17.82 11.82
C GLY A 19 -21.63 -17.30 11.38
N GLY A 20 -20.87 -18.09 10.63
CA GLY A 20 -19.44 -17.86 10.38
C GLY A 20 -19.05 -17.26 9.02
N VAL A 21 -19.99 -16.85 8.16
CA VAL A 21 -19.67 -16.47 6.77
C VAL A 21 -20.35 -15.17 6.31
N ASN A 22 -20.24 -14.11 7.12
CA ASN A 22 -20.27 -12.75 6.57
C ASN A 22 -18.83 -12.24 6.51
N ILE A 23 -17.99 -12.92 5.73
CA ILE A 23 -16.71 -12.34 5.32
C ILE A 23 -17.07 -11.40 4.17
N ALA A 24 -17.26 -10.11 4.47
CA ALA A 24 -17.23 -9.09 3.44
C ALA A 24 -15.91 -9.27 2.68
N HIS A 25 -16.00 -9.76 1.45
CA HIS A 25 -14.83 -9.80 0.57
C HIS A 25 -14.69 -8.40 0.03
N ALA A 26 -13.74 -7.64 0.59
CA ALA A 26 -13.22 -6.46 -0.07
C ALA A 26 -12.84 -6.84 -1.50
N GLY A 27 -13.27 -6.06 -2.47
CA GLY A 27 -12.80 -6.23 -3.83
C GLY A 27 -11.30 -5.94 -3.87
N LEU A 28 -10.59 -6.62 -4.76
CA LEU A 28 -9.22 -6.25 -5.05
C LEU A 28 -9.24 -5.13 -6.09
N ILE A 29 -8.51 -4.05 -5.81
CA ILE A 29 -8.17 -3.02 -6.79
C ILE A 29 -6.77 -3.31 -7.30
N SER A 30 -6.63 -3.40 -8.62
CA SER A 30 -5.35 -3.61 -9.29
C SER A 30 -5.14 -2.55 -10.36
N ILE A 31 -3.99 -1.87 -10.32
CA ILE A 31 -3.54 -0.90 -11.31
C ILE A 31 -2.09 -1.27 -11.66
N GLY A 32 -1.85 -1.62 -12.91
CA GLY A 32 -0.55 -2.17 -13.33
C GLY A 32 -0.18 -3.41 -12.51
N ALA A 33 0.99 -3.37 -11.88
CA ALA A 33 1.54 -4.39 -10.98
C ALA A 33 1.24 -4.11 -9.49
N LEU A 34 0.46 -3.06 -9.18
CA LEU A 34 0.05 -2.71 -7.83
C LEU A 34 -1.31 -3.31 -7.52
N THR A 35 -1.48 -3.86 -6.32
CA THR A 35 -2.76 -4.41 -5.86
C THR A 35 -2.98 -4.12 -4.38
N SER A 36 -4.18 -3.66 -4.03
CA SER A 36 -4.65 -3.53 -2.64
C SER A 36 -6.12 -3.93 -2.55
N ASN A 37 -6.71 -3.85 -1.37
CA ASN A 37 -8.16 -3.95 -1.25
C ASN A 37 -8.84 -2.59 -1.47
N ASP A 38 -10.05 -2.62 -1.99
CA ASP A 38 -10.83 -1.43 -2.32
C ASP A 38 -11.65 -0.87 -1.14
N ASP A 39 -11.70 -1.60 -0.02
CA ASP A 39 -12.43 -1.20 1.19
C ASP A 39 -11.57 -0.47 2.23
N GLY A 40 -10.27 -0.29 1.95
CA GLY A 40 -9.32 0.37 2.84
C GLY A 40 -8.99 -0.42 4.11
N SER A 41 -9.42 -1.69 4.23
CA SER A 41 -9.14 -2.50 5.43
C SER A 41 -7.69 -2.99 5.50
N THR A 42 -6.89 -2.83 4.44
CA THR A 42 -5.43 -2.95 4.49
C THR A 42 -4.78 -1.59 4.24
N SER A 43 -3.72 -1.33 5.00
CA SER A 43 -2.85 -0.19 4.79
C SER A 43 -1.77 -0.45 3.73
N VAL A 44 -1.76 -1.64 3.11
CA VAL A 44 -0.67 -2.12 2.28
C VAL A 44 -1.09 -2.29 0.82
N ILE A 45 -0.25 -1.81 -0.08
CA ILE A 45 -0.31 -2.03 -1.53
C ILE A 45 0.81 -3.00 -1.89
N SER A 46 0.47 -4.14 -2.48
CA SER A 46 1.45 -5.12 -2.95
C SER A 46 1.93 -4.76 -4.34
N ASP A 47 3.25 -4.80 -4.53
CA ASP A 47 3.92 -4.60 -5.81
C ASP A 47 4.49 -5.94 -6.30
N SER A 48 3.96 -6.44 -7.41
CA SER A 48 4.41 -7.70 -8.01
C SER A 48 5.60 -7.56 -8.96
N LEU A 49 6.05 -6.34 -9.25
CA LEU A 49 7.15 -6.07 -10.17
C LEU A 49 8.48 -5.90 -9.44
N ASN A 50 8.47 -5.27 -8.26
CA ASN A 50 9.69 -4.84 -7.56
C ASN A 50 9.98 -5.56 -6.24
N ASP A 51 9.25 -6.64 -5.92
CA ASP A 51 9.33 -7.35 -4.63
C ASP A 51 9.16 -6.42 -3.41
N ARG A 52 8.24 -5.45 -3.54
CA ARG A 52 7.98 -4.42 -2.54
C ARG A 52 6.54 -4.45 -2.06
N GLU A 53 6.37 -3.83 -0.91
CA GLU A 53 5.08 -3.40 -0.41
C GLU A 53 5.17 -1.89 -0.17
N TRP A 54 4.09 -1.20 -0.53
CA TRP A 54 3.94 0.24 -0.34
C TRP A 54 2.88 0.48 0.72
N LEU A 55 3.06 1.48 1.57
CA LEU A 55 2.02 1.91 2.48
C LEU A 55 1.05 2.80 1.69
N ARG A 56 -0.24 2.67 1.96
CA ARG A 56 -1.24 3.63 1.45
C ARG A 56 -0.86 5.05 1.89
N TRP A 57 -1.06 6.01 1.01
CA TRP A 57 -0.57 7.38 1.11
C TRP A 57 -1.28 8.17 2.22
N ASP A 58 -2.48 7.74 2.60
CA ASP A 58 -3.31 8.33 3.65
C ASP A 58 -2.90 7.91 5.08
N GLN A 59 -2.11 6.84 5.24
CA GLN A 59 -1.88 6.21 6.55
C GLN A 59 -1.06 7.04 7.53
N LEU A 60 -0.14 7.85 7.01
CA LEU A 60 0.75 8.73 7.79
C LEU A 60 0.70 10.17 7.26
N ALA A 61 -0.38 10.54 6.57
CA ALA A 61 -0.52 11.84 5.93
C ALA A 61 -0.63 13.01 6.92
N ASP A 62 -0.96 12.72 8.17
CA ASP A 62 -1.09 13.65 9.29
C ASP A 62 0.20 13.79 10.11
N LEU A 63 1.28 13.09 9.74
CA LEU A 63 2.55 13.14 10.46
C LEU A 63 3.56 14.04 9.76
N THR A 64 4.24 14.89 10.53
CA THR A 64 5.44 15.60 10.06
C THR A 64 6.55 14.62 9.68
N TYR A 65 7.58 15.10 8.99
CA TYR A 65 8.77 14.29 8.67
C TYR A 65 9.39 13.68 9.92
N THR A 66 9.56 14.48 10.99
CA THR A 66 10.15 13.98 12.24
C THR A 66 9.28 12.93 12.91
N GLU A 67 7.96 13.13 12.93
CA GLU A 67 7.01 12.15 13.48
C GLU A 67 6.97 10.87 12.64
N THR A 68 7.06 10.99 11.31
CA THR A 68 7.18 9.85 10.39
C THR A 68 8.44 9.03 10.69
N LEU A 69 9.59 9.68 10.91
CA LEU A 69 10.82 8.99 11.31
C LEU A 69 10.70 8.30 12.68
N LEU A 70 9.99 8.91 13.63
CA LEU A 70 9.72 8.30 14.94
C LEU A 70 8.79 7.09 14.81
N ALA A 71 7.72 7.21 14.01
CA ALA A 71 6.75 6.15 13.75
C ALA A 71 7.37 4.95 13.06
N THR A 72 8.40 5.16 12.23
CA THR A 72 9.08 4.11 11.46
C THR A 72 10.33 3.54 12.15
N SER A 73 10.74 4.16 13.25
CA SER A 73 11.86 3.68 14.08
C SER A 73 11.63 2.27 14.63
N ALA A 74 12.69 1.66 15.19
CA ALA A 74 12.61 0.32 15.77
C ALA A 74 11.58 0.16 16.91
N ALA A 75 11.23 1.27 17.57
CA ALA A 75 10.22 1.33 18.63
C ALA A 75 8.87 1.90 18.16
N GLY A 76 8.78 2.33 16.90
CA GLY A 76 7.59 2.97 16.34
C GLY A 76 6.49 1.98 15.91
N SER A 77 5.28 2.51 15.73
CA SER A 77 4.09 1.73 15.32
C SER A 77 4.17 1.20 13.89
N HIS A 78 5.01 1.82 13.05
CA HIS A 78 5.22 1.51 11.65
C HIS A 78 6.66 1.04 11.40
N ARG A 79 7.24 0.27 12.33
CA ARG A 79 8.58 -0.30 12.17
C ARG A 79 8.70 -1.08 10.85
N GLY A 80 9.82 -0.89 10.16
CA GLY A 80 10.19 -1.62 8.96
C GLY A 80 9.75 -0.96 7.66
N TRP A 81 8.97 0.13 7.76
CA TRP A 81 8.71 1.03 6.64
C TRP A 81 9.85 2.04 6.49
N THR A 82 10.15 2.43 5.26
CA THR A 82 11.21 3.39 4.90
C THR A 82 10.64 4.45 3.96
N ILE A 83 11.02 5.72 4.17
CA ILE A 83 10.67 6.81 3.26
C ILE A 83 11.38 6.56 1.93
N ALA A 84 10.63 6.57 0.83
CA ALA A 84 11.14 6.39 -0.52
C ALA A 84 12.07 7.53 -0.94
N GLY A 85 13.16 7.20 -1.63
CA GLY A 85 13.98 8.16 -2.37
C GLY A 85 13.47 8.39 -3.80
N VAL A 86 14.23 9.14 -4.61
CA VAL A 86 13.87 9.42 -6.02
C VAL A 86 13.79 8.12 -6.83
N LEU A 87 14.71 7.19 -6.61
CA LEU A 87 14.74 5.90 -7.31
C LEU A 87 13.55 5.02 -6.93
N ASP A 88 13.21 4.95 -5.65
CA ASP A 88 12.06 4.17 -5.18
C ASP A 88 10.74 4.74 -5.71
N ALA A 89 10.60 6.08 -5.80
CA ALA A 89 9.44 6.71 -6.41
C ALA A 89 9.27 6.32 -7.90
N ASN A 90 10.36 6.08 -8.63
CA ASN A 90 10.26 5.56 -10.00
C ASN A 90 9.88 4.09 -10.03
N LEU A 91 10.41 3.26 -9.12
CA LEU A 91 9.97 1.86 -9.01
C LEU A 91 8.46 1.78 -8.74
N PHE A 92 7.93 2.68 -7.91
CA PHE A 92 6.49 2.79 -7.70
C PHE A 92 5.74 3.09 -9.00
N LEU A 93 6.21 4.05 -9.80
CA LEU A 93 5.59 4.36 -11.09
C LEU A 93 5.73 3.21 -12.10
N ASP A 94 6.89 2.57 -12.18
CA ASP A 94 7.09 1.37 -13.00
C ASP A 94 6.04 0.31 -12.64
N ALA A 95 5.80 0.07 -11.35
CA ALA A 95 4.76 -0.85 -10.93
C ALA A 95 3.35 -0.35 -11.28
N LEU A 96 3.05 0.94 -11.03
CA LEU A 96 1.76 1.55 -11.35
C LEU A 96 1.40 1.40 -12.84
N TYR A 97 2.39 1.53 -13.72
CA TYR A 97 2.21 1.41 -15.17
C TYR A 97 2.57 0.03 -15.73
N GLY A 98 2.74 -0.97 -14.87
CA GLY A 98 2.98 -2.36 -15.28
C GLY A 98 4.28 -2.58 -16.06
N GLY A 99 5.31 -1.78 -15.78
CA GLY A 99 6.63 -1.80 -16.43
C GLY A 99 6.69 -1.10 -17.78
N ALA A 100 5.60 -0.44 -18.20
CA ALA A 100 5.61 0.38 -19.40
C ALA A 100 6.36 1.70 -19.17
N ASN A 101 6.99 2.23 -20.23
CA ASN A 101 7.59 3.56 -20.17
C ASN A 101 6.49 4.60 -19.91
N HIS A 102 6.64 5.32 -18.79
CA HIS A 102 5.68 6.31 -18.31
C HIS A 102 6.12 7.76 -18.50
N GLY A 103 7.30 8.01 -19.10
CA GLY A 103 7.77 9.37 -19.45
C GLY A 103 8.38 10.18 -18.30
N CYS A 104 8.13 9.82 -17.05
CA CYS A 104 8.82 10.38 -15.89
C CYS A 104 10.21 9.75 -15.74
N ALA A 105 11.27 10.56 -15.79
CA ALA A 105 12.65 10.10 -15.77
C ALA A 105 13.40 10.57 -14.52
N ASP A 106 14.35 9.75 -14.08
CA ASP A 106 15.16 9.95 -12.86
C ASP A 106 16.00 11.23 -12.88
N ASN A 107 16.36 11.71 -14.07
CA ASN A 107 17.32 12.80 -14.23
C ASN A 107 16.69 14.18 -14.47
N ASN A 108 15.35 14.28 -14.47
CA ASN A 108 14.68 15.56 -14.67
C ASN A 108 14.27 16.18 -13.33
N THR A 109 14.87 17.32 -12.99
CA THR A 109 14.53 18.08 -11.78
C THR A 109 13.27 18.92 -11.93
N SER A 110 12.71 19.03 -13.15
CA SER A 110 11.48 19.77 -13.45
C SER A 110 10.25 18.86 -13.45
N ASN A 111 9.05 19.45 -13.48
CA ASN A 111 7.79 18.72 -13.65
C ASN A 111 7.88 17.76 -14.84
N THR A 112 7.61 16.48 -14.58
CA THR A 112 7.41 15.48 -15.62
C THR A 112 5.99 14.95 -15.55
N PHE A 113 5.32 14.94 -16.71
CA PHE A 113 4.03 14.28 -16.84
C PHE A 113 4.25 12.78 -17.00
N CYS A 114 3.69 12.02 -16.07
CA CYS A 114 3.63 10.57 -16.16
C CYS A 114 2.31 10.23 -16.84
N ALA A 115 2.29 9.33 -17.82
CA ALA A 115 1.06 8.99 -18.52
C ALA A 115 0.79 7.49 -18.46
N ASP A 116 -0.46 7.11 -18.11
CA ASP A 116 -1.03 5.81 -18.49
C ASP A 116 -1.81 5.88 -19.82
N ASN A 117 -1.90 7.07 -20.45
CA ASN A 117 -2.79 7.41 -21.58
C ASN A 117 -4.29 7.56 -21.25
N GLY A 118 -4.63 8.00 -20.04
CA GLY A 118 -6.00 8.21 -19.57
C GLY A 118 -6.74 6.92 -19.18
N VAL A 119 -6.02 5.85 -18.86
CA VAL A 119 -6.59 4.52 -18.61
C VAL A 119 -7.27 4.45 -17.23
N PHE A 120 -6.68 5.06 -16.21
CA PHE A 120 -7.20 5.01 -14.85
C PHE A 120 -7.82 6.36 -14.42
N THR A 121 -8.92 6.26 -13.68
CA THR A 121 -9.68 7.39 -13.14
C THR A 121 -9.19 7.77 -11.74
N SER A 122 -9.51 8.99 -11.30
CA SER A 122 -9.20 9.45 -9.93
C SER A 122 -9.72 8.50 -8.86
N ALA A 123 -10.98 8.05 -8.97
CA ALA A 123 -11.57 7.12 -8.03
C ALA A 123 -10.82 5.77 -7.94
N GLN A 124 -10.22 5.30 -9.04
CA GLN A 124 -9.42 4.08 -9.03
C GLN A 124 -8.08 4.30 -8.33
N TYR A 125 -7.45 5.46 -8.54
CA TYR A 125 -6.26 5.84 -7.78
C TYR A 125 -6.56 5.94 -6.29
N THR A 126 -7.60 6.68 -5.91
CA THR A 126 -8.00 6.83 -4.50
C THR A 126 -8.31 5.48 -3.84
N ALA A 127 -8.99 4.58 -4.56
CA ALA A 127 -9.28 3.23 -4.06
C ALA A 127 -8.00 2.43 -3.76
N LEU A 128 -6.99 2.53 -4.63
CA LEU A 128 -5.71 1.84 -4.47
C LEU A 128 -4.80 2.49 -3.42
N LEU A 129 -4.67 3.82 -3.49
CA LEU A 129 -3.61 4.57 -2.81
C LEU A 129 -4.02 5.02 -1.42
N GLY A 130 -5.31 5.16 -1.14
CA GLY A 130 -5.75 6.05 -0.08
C GLY A 130 -6.15 7.40 -0.63
N ASP A 131 -6.99 8.08 0.13
CA ASP A 131 -7.41 9.45 -0.14
C ASP A 131 -6.37 10.37 0.50
N SER A 132 -5.50 10.96 -0.31
CA SER A 132 -4.50 11.93 0.15
C SER A 132 -4.64 13.23 -0.64
N PHE A 133 -4.26 14.38 -0.07
CA PHE A 133 -4.35 15.71 -0.67
C PHE A 133 -5.76 16.30 -0.94
N GLU A 134 -6.66 15.70 -1.69
CA GLU A 134 -8.02 16.27 -1.88
C GLU A 134 -9.07 15.41 -1.17
N LEU A 135 -8.94 15.31 0.16
CA LEU A 135 -9.74 14.43 1.01
C LEU A 135 -11.26 14.59 0.81
N GLY A 136 -11.93 13.47 0.58
CA GLY A 136 -13.38 13.38 0.41
C GLY A 136 -13.89 13.85 -0.95
N LEU A 137 -13.01 14.31 -1.84
CA LEU A 137 -13.34 14.75 -3.20
C LEU A 137 -12.92 13.72 -4.25
N SER A 138 -12.03 12.78 -3.91
CA SER A 138 -11.50 11.72 -4.81
C SER A 138 -11.05 12.27 -6.17
N SER A 139 -10.36 13.41 -6.13
CA SER A 139 -9.95 14.17 -7.31
C SER A 139 -8.45 14.06 -7.55
N VAL A 140 -7.62 14.11 -6.51
CA VAL A 140 -6.17 14.09 -6.62
C VAL A 140 -5.59 13.42 -5.38
N ASP A 141 -4.74 12.42 -5.59
CA ASP A 141 -3.94 11.77 -4.56
C ASP A 141 -2.47 12.16 -4.73
N ALA A 142 -1.78 12.38 -3.61
CA ALA A 142 -0.38 12.79 -3.63
C ALA A 142 0.47 12.17 -2.53
N ALA A 143 1.78 12.08 -2.80
CA ALA A 143 2.77 11.64 -1.82
C ALA A 143 4.11 12.36 -2.00
N TRP A 144 4.76 12.66 -0.89
CA TRP A 144 6.14 13.15 -0.82
C TRP A 144 7.13 11.99 -0.90
N PHE A 145 8.29 12.21 -1.51
CA PHE A 145 9.44 11.32 -1.39
C PHE A 145 10.70 12.13 -1.11
N TYR A 146 11.69 11.52 -0.46
CA TYR A 146 12.92 12.22 -0.12
C TYR A 146 13.75 12.45 -1.39
N ASP A 147 14.19 13.68 -1.60
CA ASP A 147 15.11 13.98 -2.70
C ASP A 147 16.54 13.64 -2.26
N ASP A 148 16.91 12.37 -2.43
CA ASP A 148 18.23 11.83 -2.11
C ASP A 148 19.31 12.18 -3.14
N GLN A 149 18.96 12.94 -4.19
CA GLN A 149 19.87 13.36 -5.26
C GLN A 149 20.24 14.84 -5.21
N ALA A 150 19.50 15.66 -4.46
CA ALA A 150 19.77 17.08 -4.26
C ALA A 150 20.46 17.38 -2.91
N ILE A 151 20.48 18.68 -2.55
CA ILE A 151 20.95 19.14 -1.24
C ILE A 151 19.98 18.62 -0.17
N ASP A 152 20.53 18.09 0.93
CA ASP A 152 19.75 17.61 2.09
C ASP A 152 18.64 18.58 2.49
N GLY A 153 17.45 18.03 2.76
CA GLY A 153 16.27 18.79 3.18
C GLY A 153 15.30 19.18 2.06
N LYS A 154 15.42 18.55 0.89
CA LYS A 154 14.45 18.66 -0.21
C LYS A 154 13.56 17.43 -0.31
N ALA A 155 12.36 17.65 -0.85
CA ALA A 155 11.37 16.61 -1.09
C ALA A 155 10.90 16.69 -2.55
N GLY A 156 10.80 15.53 -3.18
CA GLY A 156 10.10 15.34 -4.43
C GLY A 156 8.63 15.00 -4.19
N TYR A 157 7.84 15.08 -5.25
CA TYR A 157 6.38 15.04 -5.18
C TYR A 157 5.81 14.15 -6.28
N LEU A 158 4.89 13.25 -5.92
CA LEU A 158 4.03 12.52 -6.83
C LEU A 158 2.61 13.05 -6.72
N ARG A 159 1.97 13.29 -7.86
CA ARG A 159 0.57 13.72 -7.95
C ARG A 159 -0.16 12.86 -8.97
N LEU A 160 -1.15 12.11 -8.51
CA LEU A 160 -1.99 11.25 -9.34
C LEU A 160 -3.42 11.77 -9.31
N GLN A 161 -3.93 12.20 -10.45
CA GLN A 161 -5.28 12.79 -10.55
C GLN A 161 -6.14 11.91 -11.44
N GLN A 162 -5.74 11.80 -12.69
CA GLN A 162 -6.35 10.93 -13.66
C GLN A 162 -5.24 10.59 -14.63
N GLY A 163 -5.35 9.46 -15.31
CA GLY A 163 -4.26 8.88 -16.09
C GLY A 163 -3.50 9.79 -17.08
N SER A 164 -4.13 10.87 -17.55
CA SER A 164 -3.55 11.87 -18.45
C SER A 164 -2.89 13.08 -17.76
N VAL A 165 -2.95 13.19 -16.43
CA VAL A 165 -2.55 14.38 -15.64
C VAL A 165 -1.71 13.98 -14.43
N ASN A 166 -1.11 12.79 -14.47
CA ASN A 166 -0.21 12.36 -13.40
C ASN A 166 1.13 13.08 -13.56
N GLU A 167 1.73 13.47 -12.44
CA GLU A 167 2.95 14.28 -12.42
C GLU A 167 3.95 13.76 -11.39
N LYS A 168 5.23 13.93 -11.71
CA LYS A 168 6.35 13.72 -10.79
C LYS A 168 7.30 14.90 -10.83
N TYR A 169 7.73 15.33 -9.66
CA TYR A 169 8.78 16.32 -9.45
C TYR A 169 9.88 15.68 -8.60
N ASN A 170 11.10 15.52 -9.12
CA ASN A 170 12.20 14.96 -8.32
C ASN A 170 12.59 15.89 -7.16
N SER A 171 12.44 17.20 -7.37
CA SER A 171 12.63 18.23 -6.34
C SER A 171 11.53 19.26 -6.48
N PHE A 172 10.64 19.34 -5.49
CA PHE A 172 9.53 20.31 -5.48
C PHE A 172 9.66 21.25 -4.28
N GLY A 173 9.66 20.66 -3.08
CA GLY A 173 9.51 21.40 -1.84
C GLY A 173 10.68 21.20 -0.88
N THR A 174 10.51 21.75 0.32
CA THR A 174 11.42 21.52 1.46
C THR A 174 10.74 20.63 2.49
N ILE A 175 11.49 20.05 3.42
CA ILE A 175 10.91 19.34 4.57
C ILE A 175 9.96 20.23 5.39
N ALA A 176 10.22 21.53 5.48
CA ALA A 176 9.32 22.46 6.16
C ALA A 176 7.96 22.61 5.42
N GLU A 177 7.97 22.46 4.10
CA GLU A 177 6.75 22.48 3.29
C GLU A 177 5.98 21.17 3.42
N THR A 178 6.64 20.02 3.49
CA THR A 178 5.96 18.74 3.76
C THR A 178 5.27 18.77 5.13
N ASP A 179 5.92 19.34 6.14
CA ASP A 179 5.36 19.49 7.48
C ASP A 179 4.16 20.46 7.51
N PHE A 180 4.11 21.46 6.61
CA PHE A 180 2.95 22.34 6.48
C PHE A 180 1.70 21.56 6.06
N TYR A 181 1.82 20.66 5.06
CA TYR A 181 0.69 19.83 4.62
C TYR A 181 0.27 18.80 5.67
N ALA A 182 1.20 18.23 6.44
CA ALA A 182 0.85 17.34 7.55
C ALA A 182 0.02 18.03 8.66
N ASN A 183 0.27 19.33 8.89
CA ASN A 183 -0.43 20.12 9.90
C ASN A 183 -1.70 20.81 9.38
N THR A 184 -2.01 20.68 8.09
CA THR A 184 -3.19 21.34 7.51
C THR A 184 -4.44 20.57 7.95
N PRO A 185 -5.38 21.21 8.67
CA PRO A 185 -6.57 20.52 9.13
C PRO A 185 -7.37 19.98 7.94
N ALA A 186 -7.72 18.69 7.99
CA ALA A 186 -8.56 18.03 6.99
C ALA A 186 -9.90 18.75 6.71
N ASN A 187 -10.32 19.68 7.59
CA ASN A 187 -11.60 20.39 7.54
C ASN A 187 -11.55 21.81 6.95
N THR A 188 -10.37 22.36 6.60
CA THR A 188 -10.25 23.70 6.00
C THR A 188 -9.85 23.70 4.52
N SER A 189 -9.16 22.65 4.07
CA SER A 189 -8.91 22.38 2.63
C SER A 189 -8.77 20.89 2.29
N GLY A 190 -8.62 19.99 3.27
CA GLY A 190 -8.50 18.55 3.02
C GLY A 190 -7.11 18.09 2.57
N GLU A 191 -6.10 18.97 2.61
CA GLU A 191 -4.79 18.79 1.98
C GLU A 191 -3.73 18.16 2.87
N THR A 192 -3.95 16.91 3.30
CA THR A 192 -2.92 16.13 4.00
C THR A 192 -2.14 15.27 3.01
N ILE A 193 -0.82 15.42 2.97
CA ILE A 193 0.07 14.66 2.06
C ILE A 193 1.11 13.93 2.90
N GLY A 194 1.09 12.60 2.81
CA GLY A 194 2.06 11.74 3.50
C GLY A 194 3.33 11.48 2.69
N TRP A 195 4.24 10.74 3.31
CA TRP A 195 5.43 10.22 2.63
C TRP A 195 5.11 8.92 1.90
N LEU A 196 5.69 8.74 0.72
CA LEU A 196 5.71 7.46 0.02
C LEU A 196 6.59 6.50 0.82
N MET A 197 5.98 5.48 1.39
CA MET A 197 6.66 4.51 2.24
C MET A 197 6.74 3.16 1.56
N TYR A 198 7.88 2.49 1.69
CA TYR A 198 8.06 1.14 1.19
C TYR A 198 8.68 0.22 2.23
N ARG A 199 8.54 -1.08 2.00
CA ARG A 199 9.34 -2.13 2.61
C ARG A 199 9.54 -3.27 1.63
N SER A 200 10.54 -4.12 1.88
CA SER A 200 10.66 -5.37 1.13
C SER A 200 9.49 -6.29 1.43
N LYS A 201 8.94 -6.92 0.39
CA LYS A 201 7.86 -7.89 0.55
C LYS A 201 8.35 -9.08 1.37
N SER A 202 7.67 -9.35 2.48
CA SER A 202 7.92 -10.57 3.25
C SER A 202 7.29 -11.72 2.49
N VAL A 203 8.10 -12.51 1.78
CA VAL A 203 7.63 -13.76 1.17
C VAL A 203 7.54 -14.78 2.30
N PRO A 204 6.34 -15.23 2.71
CA PRO A 204 6.23 -16.31 3.68
C PRO A 204 6.95 -17.54 3.13
N GLU A 205 7.65 -18.28 3.99
CA GLU A 205 8.31 -19.51 3.59
C GLU A 205 7.34 -20.37 2.74
N PRO A 206 7.78 -20.89 1.58
CA PRO A 206 6.88 -21.62 0.70
C PRO A 206 6.16 -22.73 1.47
N THR A 207 4.85 -22.85 1.29
CA THR A 207 4.04 -23.96 1.86
C THR A 207 4.58 -25.33 1.46
N THR A 208 5.43 -25.43 0.43
CA THR A 208 6.18 -26.65 0.10
C THR A 208 7.09 -27.11 1.24
N LEU A 209 7.68 -26.21 2.04
CA LEU A 209 8.45 -26.57 3.23
C LEU A 209 7.53 -27.15 4.31
N ALA A 210 6.37 -26.55 4.53
CA ALA A 210 5.36 -27.08 5.46
C ALA A 210 4.84 -28.45 5.00
N ILE A 211 4.55 -28.62 3.71
CA ILE A 211 4.13 -29.90 3.12
C ILE A 211 5.25 -30.94 3.22
N PHE A 212 6.51 -30.55 2.97
CA PHE A 212 7.67 -31.43 3.11
C PHE A 212 7.88 -31.86 4.57
N ALA A 213 7.75 -30.94 5.53
CA ALA A 213 7.81 -31.25 6.95
C ALA A 213 6.68 -32.19 7.39
N ILE A 214 5.45 -31.96 6.94
CA ILE A 214 4.30 -32.83 7.20
C ILE A 214 4.52 -34.22 6.56
N ALA A 215 5.07 -34.28 5.34
CA ALA A 215 5.38 -35.54 4.67
C ALA A 215 6.45 -36.36 5.41
N LEU A 216 7.49 -35.71 5.94
CA LEU A 216 8.51 -36.34 6.78
C LEU A 216 7.93 -36.86 8.11
N LEU A 217 7.06 -36.09 8.76
CA LEU A 217 6.36 -36.50 9.97
C LEU A 217 5.41 -37.69 9.72
N ALA A 218 4.69 -37.69 8.60
CA ALA A 218 3.84 -38.80 8.20
C ALA A 218 4.66 -40.08 7.89
N LEU A 219 5.86 -39.93 7.32
CA LEU A 219 6.77 -41.04 7.06
C LEU A 219 7.36 -41.63 8.35
N SER A 220 7.70 -40.79 9.32
CA SER A 220 8.28 -41.24 10.60
C SER A 220 7.25 -42.01 11.46
N LEU A 221 5.99 -41.59 11.44
CA LEU A 221 4.89 -42.29 12.12
C LEU A 221 4.55 -43.65 11.49
N ARG A 222 4.90 -43.87 10.21
CA ARG A 222 4.63 -45.14 9.50
C ARG A 222 5.54 -46.29 9.95
N ARG A 223 6.64 -46.02 10.65
CA ARG A 223 7.59 -47.04 11.16
C ARG A 223 7.24 -47.60 12.54
N ILE A 224 6.18 -47.14 13.19
CA ILE A 224 5.71 -47.71 14.46
C ILE A 224 4.67 -48.79 14.14
N LYS A 225 5.14 -50.01 13.92
CA LYS A 225 4.36 -51.26 14.02
C LYS A 225 5.17 -52.27 14.83
#